data_AF-A0A0A1XHS9-F1
#
_entry.id   AF-A0A0A1XHS9-F1
#
_cell.length_a   1.000
_cell.length_b   1.000
_cell.length_c   1.000
_cell.angle_alpha   90.00
_cell.angle_beta   90.00
_cell.angle_gamma   90.00
#
_symmetry.space_group_name_H-M   'P 1'
#
loop_
_entity.id
_entity.type
_entity.pdbx_description
1 polymer ?
#
loop_
_entity_poly.entity_id
_entity_poly.type
_entity_poly.pdbx_seq_one_letter_code
_entity_poly.pdbx_strand_id
1 'polypeptide(L)'
;MKAILALTLVAVSYFATSSAGLIGHGVPIPIELEEHTPPQYEFHYSVHDTHTGDVKDQFEHRHGDYVTGRYSLIEPDGQRRVVEYNADPLLGFTAQVHREVPVIRQLPLHH
;
A
#
# COMPACT_ATOMS: atom_id res chain seq x y z
N MET A 1 6.25 -39.71 -2.03
CA MET A 1 4.78 -39.56 -2.13
C MET A 1 4.32 -38.65 -1.00
N LYS A 2 3.31 -37.79 -1.26
CA LYS A 2 2.60 -36.88 -0.34
C LYS A 2 3.23 -35.47 -0.24
N ALA A 3 2.52 -34.37 -0.46
CA ALA A 3 1.20 -34.10 -0.98
C ALA A 3 1.20 -32.62 -1.40
N ILE A 4 0.71 -32.30 -2.60
CA ILE A 4 0.56 -30.91 -3.06
C ILE A 4 -0.71 -30.36 -2.40
N LEU A 5 -0.54 -29.40 -1.49
CA LEU A 5 -1.65 -28.63 -0.93
C LEU A 5 -2.15 -27.65 -1.99
N ALA A 6 -3.21 -28.05 -2.71
CA ALA A 6 -3.96 -27.17 -3.58
C ALA A 6 -4.84 -26.26 -2.71
N LEU A 7 -4.43 -25.00 -2.57
CA LEU A 7 -5.22 -23.95 -1.92
C LEU A 7 -6.27 -23.47 -2.92
N THR A 8 -7.50 -23.98 -2.82
CA THR A 8 -8.65 -23.53 -3.60
C THR A 8 -9.08 -22.14 -3.13
N LEU A 9 -8.91 -21.14 -4.00
CA LEU A 9 -9.35 -19.76 -3.78
C LEU A 9 -10.87 -19.70 -4.02
N VAL A 10 -11.67 -19.66 -2.97
CA VAL A 10 -13.12 -19.46 -3.07
C VAL A 10 -13.38 -17.96 -3.24
N ALA A 11 -13.62 -17.53 -4.47
CA ALA A 11 -14.08 -16.18 -4.77
C ALA A 11 -15.59 -16.09 -4.44
N VAL A 12 -15.93 -15.58 -3.26
CA VAL A 12 -17.30 -15.22 -2.92
C VAL A 12 -17.61 -13.88 -3.57
N SER A 13 -18.41 -13.89 -4.64
CA SER A 13 -18.98 -12.68 -5.21
C SER A 13 -20.24 -12.30 -4.43
N TYR A 14 -20.22 -11.13 -3.79
CA TYR A 14 -21.43 -10.54 -3.21
C TYR A 14 -22.18 -9.78 -4.31
N PHE A 15 -23.27 -10.35 -4.81
CA PHE A 15 -24.26 -9.60 -5.58
C PHE A 15 -25.28 -9.02 -4.60
N ALA A 16 -25.13 -7.74 -4.26
CA ALA A 16 -26.16 -7.00 -3.55
C ALA A 16 -27.19 -6.50 -4.56
N THR A 17 -28.37 -7.12 -4.61
CA THR A 17 -29.52 -6.56 -5.32
C THR A 17 -30.25 -5.62 -4.37
N SER A 18 -30.25 -4.32 -4.66
CA SER A 18 -31.15 -3.38 -4.01
C SER A 18 -32.34 -3.12 -4.92
N SER A 19 -33.55 -3.42 -4.43
CA SER A 19 -34.79 -2.91 -5.03
C SER A 19 -35.32 -1.82 -4.10
N ALA A 20 -35.42 -0.59 -4.58
CA ALA A 20 -36.19 0.46 -3.92
C ALA A 20 -37.13 1.10 -4.94
N GLY A 21 -38.43 1.06 -4.61
CA GLY A 21 -39.54 1.37 -5.49
C GLY A 21 -39.72 2.87 -5.79
N LEU A 22 -40.38 3.11 -6.93
CA LEU A 22 -40.95 4.40 -7.34
C LEU A 22 -42.27 4.66 -6.58
N ILE A 23 -42.36 5.75 -5.80
CA ILE A 23 -43.57 6.61 -5.70
C ILE A 23 -43.11 8.05 -5.40
N GLY A 24 -43.55 9.01 -6.22
CA GLY A 24 -43.15 10.42 -6.13
C GLY A 24 -44.06 11.28 -5.26
N HIS A 25 -43.51 12.39 -4.74
CA HIS A 25 -44.22 13.61 -4.33
C HIS A 25 -43.23 14.79 -4.44
N GLY A 26 -43.61 15.83 -5.19
CA GLY A 26 -42.80 17.02 -5.41
C GLY A 26 -42.64 17.86 -4.14
N VAL A 27 -41.60 17.57 -3.38
CA VAL A 27 -41.04 18.44 -2.34
C VAL A 27 -39.83 19.15 -2.97
N PRO A 28 -39.67 20.48 -2.87
CA PRO A 28 -38.41 21.11 -3.24
C PRO A 28 -37.35 20.61 -2.25
N ILE A 29 -36.57 19.62 -2.70
CA ILE A 29 -35.42 19.11 -1.96
C ILE A 29 -34.41 20.27 -1.90
N PRO A 30 -34.00 20.74 -0.71
CA PRO A 30 -32.84 21.61 -0.61
C PRO A 30 -31.68 20.86 -1.27
N ILE A 31 -31.10 21.43 -2.33
CA ILE A 31 -29.88 20.88 -2.93
C ILE A 31 -28.79 21.11 -1.88
N GLU A 32 -28.61 20.12 -1.01
CA GLU A 32 -27.43 20.04 -0.16
C GLU A 32 -26.26 19.80 -1.11
N LEU A 33 -25.55 20.89 -1.41
CA LEU A 33 -24.31 20.81 -2.15
C LEU A 33 -23.33 20.07 -1.23
N GLU A 34 -23.24 18.74 -1.40
CA GLU A 34 -22.18 17.97 -0.75
C GLU A 34 -20.84 18.56 -1.21
N GLU A 35 -20.16 19.28 -0.32
CA GLU A 35 -18.77 19.64 -0.54
C GLU A 35 -17.94 18.35 -0.53
N HIS A 36 -17.75 17.79 -1.71
CA HIS A 36 -16.89 16.62 -1.89
C HIS A 36 -15.43 17.06 -1.89
N THR A 37 -14.82 17.14 -0.70
CA THR A 37 -13.37 17.34 -0.58
C THR A 37 -12.63 16.08 -1.00
N PRO A 38 -11.64 16.15 -1.91
CA PRO A 38 -10.84 14.98 -2.27
C PRO A 38 -10.14 14.37 -1.05
N PRO A 39 -9.99 13.03 -0.98
CA PRO A 39 -9.29 12.39 0.14
C PRO A 39 -7.82 12.82 0.19
N GLN A 40 -7.35 13.15 1.38
CA GLN A 40 -5.97 13.61 1.62
C GLN A 40 -5.44 12.98 2.91
N TYR A 41 -4.21 12.47 2.87
CA TYR A 41 -3.47 12.05 4.06
C TYR A 41 -1.97 12.02 3.80
N GLU A 42 -1.20 12.02 4.88
CA GLU A 42 0.22 11.76 4.88
C GLU A 42 0.59 10.99 6.14
N PHE A 43 1.42 9.96 6.01
CA PHE A 43 1.94 9.25 7.17
C PHE A 43 3.38 8.78 6.95
N HIS A 44 4.05 8.58 8.08
CA HIS A 44 5.39 8.00 8.14
C HIS A 44 5.51 7.13 9.39
N TYR A 45 6.14 5.96 9.25
CA TYR A 45 6.56 5.16 10.39
C TYR A 45 7.89 4.47 10.11
N SER A 46 8.60 4.15 11.18
CA SER A 46 9.83 3.38 11.13
C SER A 46 9.89 2.40 12.29
N VAL A 47 10.57 1.28 12.06
CA VAL A 47 10.92 0.29 13.09
C VAL A 47 12.41 0.06 13.01
N HIS A 48 13.08 0.11 14.17
CA HIS A 48 14.47 -0.25 14.31
C HIS A 48 14.61 -1.06 15.61
N ASP A 49 14.36 -2.35 15.51
CA ASP A 49 14.44 -3.28 16.63
C ASP A 49 15.65 -4.21 16.48
N THR A 50 16.69 -3.94 17.27
CA THR A 50 17.92 -4.74 17.27
C THR A 50 17.75 -6.13 17.89
N HIS A 51 16.69 -6.36 18.69
CA HIS A 51 16.45 -7.66 19.31
C HIS A 51 15.86 -8.65 18.30
N THR A 52 14.90 -8.20 17.50
CA THR A 52 14.28 -9.03 16.45
C THR A 52 14.99 -8.92 15.09
N GLY A 53 15.83 -7.90 14.90
CA GLY A 53 16.48 -7.59 13.61
C GLY A 53 15.58 -6.85 12.64
N ASP A 54 14.41 -6.39 13.10
CA ASP A 54 13.42 -5.71 12.29
C ASP A 54 13.80 -4.25 12.04
N VAL A 55 14.18 -3.96 10.80
CA VAL A 55 14.54 -2.61 10.36
C VAL A 55 13.75 -2.29 9.10
N LYS A 56 12.83 -1.32 9.22
CA LYS A 56 11.96 -0.89 8.12
C LYS A 56 11.49 0.54 8.28
N ASP A 57 11.20 1.17 7.14
CA ASP A 57 10.71 2.56 7.05
C ASP A 57 9.62 2.64 5.99
N GLN A 58 8.58 3.42 6.23
CA GLN A 58 7.48 3.64 5.29
C GLN A 58 7.03 5.09 5.32
N PHE A 59 6.87 5.70 4.15
CA PHE A 59 6.19 6.96 3.93
C PHE A 59 5.10 6.78 2.87
N GLU A 60 3.96 7.46 3.02
CA GLU A 60 2.95 7.58 1.98
C GLU A 60 2.24 8.93 2.07
N HIS A 61 1.96 9.51 0.91
CA HIS A 61 1.20 10.73 0.73
C HIS A 61 0.12 10.50 -0.31
N ARG A 62 -1.12 10.86 0.02
CA ARG A 62 -2.26 10.84 -0.89
C ARG A 62 -2.83 12.24 -1.06
N HIS A 63 -3.07 12.59 -2.32
CA HIS A 63 -3.80 13.78 -2.70
C HIS A 63 -4.84 13.44 -3.77
N GLY A 64 -6.12 13.39 -3.38
CA GLY A 64 -7.21 12.99 -4.26
C GLY A 64 -7.01 11.56 -4.73
N ASP A 65 -6.88 11.37 -6.04
CA ASP A 65 -6.67 10.06 -6.66
C ASP A 65 -5.20 9.72 -6.91
N TYR A 66 -4.28 10.59 -6.46
CA TYR A 66 -2.84 10.38 -6.56
C TYR A 66 -2.28 9.88 -5.23
N VAL A 67 -1.53 8.79 -5.29
CA VAL A 67 -0.76 8.27 -4.14
C VAL A 67 0.70 8.20 -4.54
N THR A 68 1.60 8.59 -3.63
CA THR A 68 3.05 8.37 -3.76
C THR A 68 3.58 7.86 -2.43
N GLY A 69 4.56 6.97 -2.46
CA GLY A 69 5.14 6.46 -1.23
C GLY A 69 6.43 5.69 -1.44
N ARG A 70 7.06 5.37 -0.32
CA ARG A 70 8.29 4.58 -0.28
C ARG A 70 8.30 3.68 0.93
N TYR A 71 8.60 2.40 0.73
CA TYR A 71 8.88 1.44 1.78
C TYR A 71 10.32 0.96 1.69
N SER A 72 10.94 0.64 2.82
CA SER A 72 12.19 -0.13 2.86
C SER A 72 12.21 -1.14 4.00
N LEU A 73 12.88 -2.27 3.77
CA LEU A 73 13.11 -3.31 4.77
C LEU A 73 14.46 -3.99 4.56
N ILE A 74 15.06 -4.48 5.65
CA ILE A 74 16.23 -5.37 5.57
C ILE A 74 15.77 -6.82 5.36
N GLU A 75 16.18 -7.41 4.24
CA GLU A 75 15.84 -8.78 3.84
C GLU A 75 16.65 -9.80 4.67
N PRO A 76 16.24 -11.09 4.71
CA PRO A 76 16.97 -12.13 5.43
C PRO A 76 18.42 -12.36 4.97
N ASP A 77 18.73 -11.99 3.73
CA ASP A 77 20.10 -12.03 3.19
C ASP A 77 20.92 -10.77 3.55
N GLY A 78 20.35 -9.87 4.34
CA GLY A 78 20.93 -8.61 4.79
C GLY A 78 20.77 -7.46 3.80
N GLN A 79 20.28 -7.68 2.58
CA GLN A 79 20.10 -6.60 1.60
C GLN A 79 18.96 -5.67 2.01
N ARG A 80 19.12 -4.38 1.74
CA ARG A 80 18.03 -3.42 1.93
C ARG A 80 17.20 -3.37 0.65
N ARG A 81 15.95 -3.79 0.73
CA ARG A 81 14.98 -3.59 -0.35
C ARG A 81 14.34 -2.22 -0.17
N VAL A 82 14.27 -1.44 -1.24
CA VAL A 82 13.55 -0.17 -1.33
C VAL A 82 12.51 -0.29 -2.42
N VAL A 83 11.27 0.10 -2.12
CA VAL A 83 10.18 0.16 -3.08
C VAL A 83 9.68 1.59 -3.11
N GLU A 84 9.79 2.24 -4.26
CA GLU A 84 9.18 3.54 -4.52
C GLU A 84 7.96 3.31 -5.41
N TYR A 85 6.82 3.87 -5.03
CA TYR A 85 5.58 3.60 -5.73
C TYR A 85 4.72 4.85 -5.91
N ASN A 86 3.88 4.80 -6.93
CA ASN A 86 2.87 5.79 -7.23
C ASN A 86 1.60 5.10 -7.74
N ALA A 87 0.44 5.73 -7.51
CA ALA A 87 -0.82 5.33 -8.12
C ALA A 87 -1.55 6.57 -8.65
N ASP A 88 -2.11 6.47 -9.85
CA ASP A 88 -2.92 7.51 -10.47
C ASP A 88 -4.07 6.92 -11.32
N PRO A 89 -5.10 7.71 -11.68
CA PRO A 89 -6.24 7.22 -12.45
C PRO A 89 -5.92 6.72 -13.87
N LEU A 90 -4.82 7.16 -14.46
CA LEU A 90 -4.48 6.88 -15.85
C LEU A 90 -3.62 5.62 -15.99
N LEU A 91 -2.57 5.50 -15.17
CA LEU A 91 -1.59 4.41 -15.24
C LEU A 91 -1.83 3.34 -14.17
N GLY A 92 -2.70 3.60 -13.19
CA GLY A 92 -2.88 2.72 -12.04
C GLY A 92 -1.66 2.73 -11.13
N PHE A 93 -1.41 1.60 -10.45
CA PHE A 93 -0.27 1.44 -9.56
C PHE A 93 1.00 1.07 -10.32
N THR A 94 2.08 1.80 -10.07
CA THR A 94 3.43 1.47 -10.54
C THR A 94 4.44 1.53 -9.40
N ALA A 95 5.47 0.67 -9.45
CA ALA A 95 6.51 0.63 -8.45
C ALA A 95 7.89 0.34 -9.06
N GLN A 96 8.92 0.96 -8.50
CA GLN A 96 10.32 0.69 -8.76
C GLN A 96 10.93 0.02 -7.53
N VAL A 97 11.61 -1.10 -7.75
CA VAL A 97 12.18 -1.91 -6.67
C VAL A 97 13.69 -1.94 -6.81
N HIS A 98 14.39 -1.46 -5.78
CA HIS A 98 15.83 -1.46 -5.68
C HIS A 98 16.29 -2.37 -4.55
N ARG A 99 17.44 -3.02 -4.74
CA ARG A 99 18.15 -3.75 -3.69
C ARG A 99 19.51 -3.12 -3.50
N GLU A 100 19.76 -2.66 -2.28
CA GLU A 100 21.03 -2.12 -1.85
C GLU A 100 21.77 -3.22 -1.08
N VAL A 101 22.91 -3.64 -1.59
CA VAL A 101 23.79 -4.57 -0.87
C VAL A 101 24.39 -3.79 0.30
N PRO A 102 24.42 -4.33 1.53
CA PRO A 102 25.15 -3.70 2.61
C PRO A 102 26.59 -3.56 2.15
N VAL A 103 27.15 -2.36 2.26
CA VAL A 103 28.61 -2.19 2.21
C VAL A 103 29.12 -2.85 3.50
N ILE A 104 29.31 -4.17 3.46
CA ILE A 104 29.93 -4.90 4.56
C ILE A 104 31.28 -4.25 4.75
N ARG A 105 31.51 -3.74 5.97
CA ARG A 105 32.74 -3.17 6.51
C ARG A 105 33.95 -3.46 5.63
N GLN A 106 34.61 -2.43 5.12
CA GLN A 106 36.05 -2.52 4.88
C GLN A 106 36.67 -2.98 6.21
N LEU A 107 36.89 -4.29 6.35
CA LEU A 107 37.76 -4.80 7.41
C LEU A 107 39.10 -4.11 7.16
N PRO A 108 39.65 -3.33 8.10
CA PRO A 108 41.03 -2.90 7.94
C PRO A 108 41.87 -4.17 7.82
N LEU A 109 42.53 -4.34 6.69
CA LEU A 109 43.58 -5.33 6.54
C LEU A 109 44.65 -4.92 7.56
N HIS A 110 44.73 -5.65 8.68
CA HIS A 110 45.89 -5.58 9.54
C HIS A 110 47.06 -6.15 8.72
N HIS A 111 47.91 -5.25 8.24
CA HIS A 111 49.26 -5.57 7.77
C HIS A 111 50.15 -5.95 8.96
#